data_AF-A0A179EWV7-F1
#
_entry.id   AF-A0A179EWV7-F1
#
_cell.length_a   1.000
_cell.length_b   1.000
_cell.length_c   1.000
_cell.angle_alpha   90.00
_cell.angle_beta   90.00
_cell.angle_gamma   90.00
#
_symmetry.space_group_name_H-M   'P 1'
#
loop_
_entity.id
_entity.type
_entity.pdbx_description
1 polymer ?
#
loop_
_entity_poly.entity_id
_entity_poly.type
_entity_poly.pdbx_seq_one_letter_code
_entity_poly.pdbx_strand_id
1 'polypeptide(L)'
;MEGRIQETLQYIGEFPHAKIATVAREFGVPRGRLRYGLEGRTALSDRPPTHAKLTVPEEKALCRYIDRLDRINLAVRTEFVTDAANTILKERSGAGESLTVGKKWTARFLKRHKYSKRLQKKMHSDRQASEDLERVNAYFQRLSTILIEEGIPKARTHYTG
;
A
#
# COMPACT_ATOMS: atom_id res chain seq x y z
N MET A 1 -12.01 -24.58 4.22
CA MET A 1 -13.29 -24.48 4.96
C MET A 1 -14.21 -23.42 4.36
N GLU A 2 -13.72 -22.22 4.01
CA GLU A 2 -14.52 -21.19 3.32
C GLU A 2 -14.93 -21.60 1.89
N GLY A 3 -14.04 -22.21 1.11
CA GLY A 3 -14.39 -22.69 -0.25
C GLY A 3 -15.56 -23.69 -0.30
N ARG A 4 -15.64 -24.60 0.69
CA ARG A 4 -16.76 -25.56 0.80
C ARG A 4 -18.10 -24.87 1.07
N ILE A 5 -18.10 -23.76 1.81
CA ILE A 5 -19.32 -22.99 2.10
C ILE A 5 -19.82 -22.33 0.82
N GLN A 6 -18.92 -21.75 0.02
CA GLN A 6 -19.29 -21.12 -1.25
C GLN A 6 -19.88 -22.13 -2.24
N GLU A 7 -19.25 -23.31 -2.36
CA GLU A 7 -19.73 -24.42 -3.16
C GLU A 7 -21.12 -24.92 -2.68
N THR A 8 -21.31 -25.02 -1.36
CA THR A 8 -22.60 -25.42 -0.76
C THR A 8 -23.69 -24.37 -1.02
N LEU A 9 -23.37 -23.08 -0.98
CA LEU A 9 -24.31 -21.99 -1.27
C LEU A 9 -24.71 -21.97 -2.76
N GLN A 10 -23.75 -22.22 -3.66
CA GLN A 10 -24.02 -22.36 -5.08
C GLN A 10 -24.98 -23.53 -5.35
N TYR A 11 -24.72 -24.70 -4.76
CA TYR A 11 -25.59 -25.87 -4.88
C TYR A 11 -27.03 -25.60 -4.42
N ILE A 12 -27.22 -24.88 -3.32
CA ILE A 12 -28.57 -24.51 -2.84
C ILE A 12 -29.26 -23.53 -3.79
N GLY A 13 -28.51 -22.65 -4.45
CA GLY A 13 -29.03 -21.76 -5.49
C GLY A 13 -29.49 -22.53 -6.73
N GLU A 14 -28.77 -23.57 -7.13
CA GLU A 14 -29.11 -24.45 -8.27
C GLU A 14 -30.27 -25.41 -7.93
N PHE A 15 -30.42 -25.80 -6.65
CA PHE A 15 -31.45 -26.72 -6.18
C PHE A 15 -32.27 -26.12 -5.01
N PRO A 16 -33.22 -25.20 -5.27
CA PRO A 16 -33.93 -24.44 -4.23
C PRO A 16 -34.83 -25.29 -3.32
N HIS A 17 -35.17 -26.52 -3.73
CA HIS A 17 -35.95 -27.47 -2.93
C HIS A 17 -35.09 -28.40 -2.05
N ALA A 18 -33.76 -28.30 -2.14
CA ALA A 18 -32.86 -29.14 -1.38
C ALA A 18 -32.95 -28.83 0.13
N LYS A 19 -32.99 -29.87 0.97
CA LYS A 19 -33.01 -29.70 2.43
C LYS A 19 -31.64 -29.22 2.89
N ILE A 20 -31.58 -27.98 3.40
CA ILE A 20 -30.36 -27.32 3.92
C ILE A 20 -29.58 -28.22 4.89
N ALA A 21 -30.27 -28.98 5.73
CA ALA A 21 -29.63 -29.90 6.70
C ALA A 21 -28.90 -31.07 6.04
N THR A 22 -29.49 -31.63 4.97
CA THR A 22 -28.91 -32.74 4.21
C THR A 22 -27.69 -32.27 3.45
N VAL A 23 -27.84 -31.13 2.74
CA VAL A 23 -26.75 -30.49 1.99
C VAL A 23 -25.59 -30.12 2.92
N ALA A 24 -25.86 -29.51 4.08
CA ALA A 24 -24.83 -29.20 5.07
C ALA A 24 -24.02 -30.44 5.50
N ARG A 25 -24.70 -31.59 5.69
CA ARG A 25 -24.06 -32.84 6.07
C ARG A 25 -23.21 -33.42 4.93
N GLU A 26 -23.72 -33.42 3.71
CA GLU A 26 -23.03 -33.93 2.51
C GLU A 26 -21.75 -33.15 2.22
N PHE A 27 -21.80 -31.82 2.32
CA PHE A 27 -20.64 -30.95 2.10
C PHE A 27 -19.74 -30.78 3.34
N GLY A 28 -20.10 -31.41 4.47
CA GLY A 28 -19.34 -31.34 5.72
C GLY A 28 -19.25 -29.91 6.30
N VAL A 29 -20.30 -29.10 6.11
CA VAL A 29 -20.38 -27.71 6.58
C VAL A 29 -21.33 -27.62 7.77
N PRO A 30 -20.97 -26.93 8.87
CA PRO A 30 -21.90 -26.72 9.98
C PRO A 30 -23.17 -25.99 9.53
N ARG A 31 -24.34 -26.58 9.79
CA ARG A 31 -25.66 -26.04 9.39
C ARG A 31 -25.86 -24.57 9.76
N GLY A 32 -25.43 -24.16 10.96
CA GLY A 32 -25.54 -22.77 11.42
C GLY A 32 -24.75 -21.79 10.55
N ARG A 33 -23.59 -22.21 10.04
CA ARG A 33 -22.72 -21.41 9.19
C ARG A 33 -23.28 -21.27 7.78
N LEU A 34 -23.87 -22.35 7.25
CA LEU A 34 -24.58 -22.35 5.98
C LEU A 34 -25.82 -21.43 6.02
N ARG A 35 -26.61 -21.50 7.11
CA ARG A 35 -27.74 -20.60 7.33
C ARG A 35 -27.31 -19.14 7.35
N TYR A 36 -26.21 -18.79 8.04
CA TYR A 36 -25.69 -17.43 8.03
C TYR A 36 -25.27 -16.96 6.64
N GLY A 37 -24.67 -17.84 5.82
CA GLY A 37 -24.37 -17.55 4.42
C GLY A 37 -25.62 -17.28 3.59
N LEU A 38 -26.69 -18.07 3.75
CA LEU A 38 -27.98 -17.88 3.06
C LEU A 38 -28.71 -16.59 3.48
N GLU A 39 -28.56 -16.19 4.74
CA GLU A 39 -29.06 -14.90 5.25
C GLU A 39 -28.24 -13.68 4.76
N GLY A 40 -27.23 -13.90 3.89
CA GLY A 40 -26.38 -12.84 3.37
C GLY A 40 -25.36 -12.29 4.38
N ARG A 41 -25.13 -12.99 5.50
CA ARG A 41 -24.11 -12.57 6.47
C ARG A 41 -22.73 -12.91 5.91
N THR A 42 -22.00 -11.89 5.51
CA THR A 42 -20.60 -12.01 5.09
C THR A 42 -19.73 -12.50 6.25
N ALA A 43 -18.73 -13.32 5.91
CA ALA A 43 -17.74 -13.81 6.85
C ALA A 43 -17.01 -12.64 7.50
N LEU A 44 -16.49 -12.83 8.72
CA LEU A 44 -15.73 -11.78 9.42
C LEU A 44 -14.49 -11.34 8.61
N SER A 45 -13.94 -12.25 7.81
CA SER A 45 -12.86 -12.02 6.84
C SER A 45 -13.23 -11.04 5.72
N ASP A 46 -14.49 -11.06 5.29
CA ASP A 46 -15.00 -10.22 4.19
C ASP A 46 -15.59 -8.89 4.67
N ARG A 47 -15.78 -8.73 5.99
CA ARG A 47 -16.25 -7.46 6.54
C ARG A 47 -15.14 -6.42 6.45
N PRO A 48 -15.46 -5.18 5.98
CA PRO A 48 -14.50 -4.10 6.06
C PRO A 48 -14.05 -3.94 7.53
N PRO A 49 -12.75 -3.71 7.79
CA PRO A 49 -12.25 -3.62 9.15
C PRO A 49 -13.04 -2.57 9.91
N THR A 50 -13.58 -2.91 11.08
CA THR A 50 -14.39 -2.01 11.94
C THR A 50 -13.66 -0.70 12.29
N HIS A 51 -12.35 -0.63 12.08
CA HIS A 51 -11.50 0.53 12.32
C HIS A 51 -10.67 0.95 11.09
N ALA A 52 -11.14 0.65 9.87
CA ALA A 52 -10.55 1.23 8.66
C ALA A 52 -10.85 2.73 8.64
N LYS A 53 -9.82 3.55 8.88
CA LYS A 53 -9.90 5.02 8.84
C LYS A 53 -10.07 5.55 7.41
N LEU A 54 -9.49 4.83 6.44
CA LEU A 54 -9.59 5.15 5.03
C LEU A 54 -10.69 4.32 4.36
N THR A 55 -11.32 4.89 3.34
CA THR A 55 -12.26 4.17 2.47
C THR A 55 -11.51 3.18 1.58
N VAL A 56 -12.23 2.21 0.98
CA VAL A 56 -11.61 1.22 0.08
C VAL A 56 -10.86 1.89 -1.10
N PRO A 57 -11.41 2.92 -1.79
CA PRO A 57 -10.68 3.63 -2.83
C PRO A 57 -9.42 4.34 -2.34
N GLU A 58 -9.47 4.95 -1.15
CA GLU A 58 -8.32 5.62 -0.54
C GLU A 58 -7.22 4.63 -0.16
N GLU A 59 -7.57 3.49 0.44
CA GLU A 59 -6.59 2.44 0.73
C GLU A 59 -5.94 1.91 -0.55
N LYS A 60 -6.72 1.75 -1.64
CA LYS A 60 -6.18 1.37 -2.95
C LYS A 60 -5.25 2.43 -3.52
N ALA A 61 -5.59 3.71 -3.40
CA ALA A 61 -4.74 4.81 -3.83
C ALA A 61 -3.41 4.84 -3.06
N LEU A 62 -3.47 4.65 -1.73
CA LEU A 62 -2.28 4.57 -0.88
C LEU A 62 -1.40 3.37 -1.24
N CYS A 63 -2.00 2.21 -1.55
CA CYS A 63 -1.25 1.05 -2.05
C CYS A 63 -0.52 1.36 -3.37
N ARG A 64 -1.22 1.95 -4.34
CA ARG A 64 -0.62 2.35 -5.62
C ARG A 64 0.53 3.33 -5.43
N TYR A 65 0.41 4.24 -4.47
CA TYR A 65 1.46 5.18 -4.13
C TYR A 65 2.70 4.48 -3.57
N ILE A 66 2.52 3.55 -2.63
CA ILE A 66 3.62 2.72 -2.08
C ILE A 66 4.29 1.92 -3.19
N ASP A 67 3.51 1.23 -4.04
CA ASP A 67 4.03 0.44 -5.15
C ASP A 67 4.83 1.30 -6.16
N ARG A 68 4.36 2.52 -6.43
CA ARG A 68 5.07 3.45 -7.30
C ARG A 68 6.43 3.84 -6.72
N LEU A 69 6.48 4.15 -5.42
CA LEU A 69 7.73 4.51 -4.74
C LEU A 69 8.72 3.35 -4.73
N ASP A 70 8.25 2.13 -4.48
CA ASP A 70 9.07 0.91 -4.53
C ASP A 70 9.65 0.69 -5.94
N ARG A 71 8.84 0.86 -7.00
CA ARG A 71 9.29 0.74 -8.41
C ARG A 71 10.39 1.74 -8.78
N ILE A 72 10.41 2.92 -8.19
CA ILE A 72 11.47 3.91 -8.42
C ILE A 72 12.63 3.79 -7.42
N ASN A 73 12.72 2.64 -6.72
CA ASN A 73 13.74 2.33 -5.72
C ASN A 73 13.81 3.32 -4.55
N LEU A 74 12.69 4.00 -4.24
CA LEU A 74 12.57 4.80 -3.04
C LEU A 74 12.06 3.93 -1.90
N ALA A 75 12.90 3.77 -0.88
CA ALA A 75 12.51 3.03 0.31
C ALA A 75 11.43 3.78 1.09
N VAL A 76 10.23 3.22 1.11
CA VAL A 76 9.08 3.79 1.83
C VAL A 76 9.19 3.46 3.31
N ARG A 77 9.50 4.47 4.13
CA ARG A 77 9.45 4.33 5.59
C ARG A 77 8.01 4.29 6.09
N THR A 78 7.80 3.69 7.26
CA THR A 78 6.47 3.60 7.90
C THR A 78 5.86 4.97 8.22
N GLU A 79 6.69 5.96 8.49
CA GLU A 79 6.27 7.33 8.78
C GLU A 79 5.57 7.93 7.55
N PHE A 80 6.15 7.78 6.36
CA PHE A 80 5.55 8.27 5.11
C PHE A 80 4.16 7.69 4.83
N VAL A 81 3.95 6.40 5.12
CA VAL A 81 2.63 5.77 4.95
C VAL A 81 1.60 6.36 5.91
N THR A 82 2.03 6.66 7.14
CA THR A 82 1.20 7.31 8.16
C THR A 82 0.84 8.73 7.74
N ASP A 83 1.82 9.49 7.26
CA ASP A 83 1.64 10.86 6.82
C ASP A 83 0.73 10.93 5.60
N ALA A 84 0.96 10.09 4.58
CA ALA A 84 0.10 10.03 3.40
C ALA A 84 -1.35 9.66 3.76
N ALA A 85 -1.56 8.75 4.71
CA ALA A 85 -2.90 8.43 5.21
C ALA A 85 -3.55 9.62 5.93
N ASN A 86 -2.80 10.33 6.77
CA ASN A 86 -3.28 11.54 7.45
C ASN A 86 -3.57 12.69 6.47
N THR A 87 -2.78 12.84 5.42
CA THR A 87 -3.04 13.81 4.34
C THR A 87 -4.36 13.51 3.67
N ILE A 88 -4.61 12.26 3.26
CA ILE A 88 -5.89 11.86 2.67
C ILE A 88 -7.06 12.16 3.62
N LEU A 89 -6.91 11.86 4.92
CA LEU A 89 -7.93 12.16 5.92
C LEU A 89 -8.21 13.66 6.02
N LYS A 90 -7.15 14.48 6.13
CA LYS A 90 -7.24 15.93 6.25
C LYS A 90 -7.96 16.56 5.05
N GLU A 91 -7.61 16.14 3.84
CA GLU A 91 -8.27 16.63 2.62
C GLU A 91 -9.76 16.25 2.59
N ARG A 92 -10.12 15.08 3.12
CA ARG A 92 -11.53 14.64 3.18
C ARG A 92 -12.36 15.34 4.24
N SER A 93 -11.82 15.54 5.45
CA SER A 93 -12.57 16.12 6.58
C SER A 93 -12.59 17.65 6.60
N GLY A 94 -11.80 18.31 5.74
CA GLY A 94 -11.70 19.77 5.69
C GLY A 94 -11.05 20.37 6.94
N ALA A 95 -11.02 21.70 7.03
CA ALA A 95 -10.26 22.45 8.04
C ALA A 95 -10.76 22.27 9.50
N GLY A 96 -11.91 21.62 9.72
CA GLY A 96 -12.57 21.55 11.04
C GLY A 96 -12.26 20.30 11.86
N GLU A 97 -11.82 19.20 11.25
CA GLU A 97 -11.67 17.91 11.93
C GLU A 97 -10.27 17.31 11.74
N SER A 98 -9.52 17.19 12.84
CA SER A 98 -8.17 16.58 12.85
C SER A 98 -8.27 15.05 12.93
N LEU A 99 -8.80 14.44 11.89
CA LEU A 99 -8.83 12.98 11.76
C LEU A 99 -7.42 12.46 11.48
N THR A 100 -6.82 11.82 12.47
CA THR A 100 -5.54 11.11 12.30
C THR A 100 -5.69 9.61 12.48
N VAL A 101 -4.79 8.87 11.85
CA VAL A 101 -4.68 7.43 12.06
C VAL A 101 -4.04 7.15 13.42
N GLY A 102 -4.51 6.09 14.10
CA GLY A 102 -3.93 5.70 15.39
C GLY A 102 -2.54 5.08 15.27
N LYS A 103 -1.77 5.07 16.36
CA LYS A 103 -0.36 4.57 16.41
C LYS A 103 -0.15 3.17 15.79
N LYS A 104 -1.12 2.27 15.92
CA LYS A 104 -1.03 0.88 15.41
C LYS A 104 -1.60 0.72 14.00
N TRP A 105 -2.19 1.76 13.42
CA TRP A 105 -2.90 1.69 12.15
C TRP A 105 -1.97 1.29 11.01
N THR A 106 -0.81 1.95 10.87
CA THR A 106 0.15 1.70 9.79
C THR A 106 0.69 0.28 9.82
N ALA A 107 1.04 -0.23 11.01
CA ALA A 107 1.48 -1.62 11.16
C ALA A 107 0.39 -2.63 10.74
N ARG A 108 -0.87 -2.37 11.10
CA ARG A 108 -2.02 -3.21 10.72
C ARG A 108 -2.33 -3.11 9.23
N PHE A 109 -2.25 -1.90 8.65
CA PHE A 109 -2.44 -1.64 7.23
C PHE A 109 -1.43 -2.44 6.39
N LEU A 110 -0.14 -2.31 6.71
CA LEU A 110 0.93 -3.02 5.99
C LEU A 110 0.77 -4.55 6.10
N LYS A 111 0.43 -5.06 7.29
CA LYS A 111 0.16 -6.49 7.49
C LYS A 111 -1.03 -6.98 6.67
N ARG A 112 -2.12 -6.20 6.62
CA ARG A 112 -3.35 -6.53 5.88
C ARG A 112 -3.10 -6.58 4.37
N HIS A 113 -2.33 -5.62 3.85
CA HIS A 113 -1.98 -5.52 2.43
C HIS A 113 -0.72 -6.31 2.04
N LYS A 114 -0.18 -7.13 2.95
CA LYS A 114 0.95 -8.04 2.73
C LYS A 114 2.26 -7.34 2.30
N TYR A 115 2.46 -6.10 2.70
CA TYR A 115 3.75 -5.42 2.50
C TYR A 115 4.80 -5.96 3.48
N SER A 116 5.99 -6.27 2.95
CA SER A 116 7.14 -6.70 3.74
C SER A 116 8.00 -5.51 4.14
N LYS A 117 8.54 -5.54 5.36
CA LYS A 117 9.57 -4.58 5.80
C LYS A 117 10.95 -5.19 5.62
N ARG A 118 11.91 -4.40 5.16
CA ARG A 118 13.32 -4.80 5.04
C ARG A 118 14.20 -3.79 5.76
N LEU A 119 15.24 -4.28 6.42
CA LEU A 119 16.26 -3.41 6.99
C LEU A 119 17.10 -2.86 5.82
N GLN A 120 17.17 -1.53 5.71
CA GLN A 120 18.13 -0.92 4.79
C GLN A 120 19.52 -0.98 5.41
N LYS A 121 20.51 -1.43 4.63
CA LYS A 121 21.91 -1.30 5.05
C LYS A 121 22.23 0.18 5.14
N LYS A 122 22.88 0.59 6.23
CA LYS A 122 23.45 1.93 6.34
C LYS A 122 24.41 2.13 5.18
N MET A 123 24.38 3.31 4.57
CA MET A 123 25.37 3.67 3.56
C MET A 123 26.77 3.56 4.17
N HIS A 124 27.73 3.04 3.40
CA HIS A 124 29.13 2.96 3.84
C HIS A 124 29.63 4.37 4.18
N SER A 125 30.35 4.51 5.30
CA SER A 125 30.88 5.79 5.79
C SER A 125 31.64 6.54 4.71
N ASP A 126 32.46 5.82 3.94
CA ASP A 126 33.36 6.40 2.96
C ASP A 126 32.58 6.94 1.75
N ARG A 127 31.48 6.27 1.40
CA ARG A 127 30.54 6.76 0.37
C ARG A 127 29.81 8.00 0.85
N GLN A 128 29.37 8.00 2.12
CA GLN A 128 28.71 9.16 2.72
C GLN A 128 29.64 10.37 2.84
N ALA A 129 30.91 10.16 3.19
CA ALA A 129 31.93 11.21 3.22
C ALA A 129 32.33 11.68 1.81
N SER A 130 32.18 10.84 0.78
CA SER A 130 32.46 11.20 -0.60
C SER A 130 31.32 11.98 -1.27
N GLU A 131 30.10 11.95 -0.72
CA GLU A 131 28.97 12.83 -1.10
C GLU A 131 29.17 14.25 -0.54
N ASP A 132 30.36 14.81 -0.72
CA ASP A 132 30.71 16.17 -0.38
C ASP A 132 30.24 17.11 -1.51
N LEU A 133 29.20 17.89 -1.21
CA LEU A 133 28.63 18.86 -2.14
C LEU A 133 29.66 19.89 -2.61
N GLU A 134 30.59 20.30 -1.74
CA GLU A 134 31.65 21.24 -2.10
C GLU A 134 32.60 20.60 -3.12
N ARG A 135 32.97 19.34 -2.91
CA ARG A 135 33.81 18.59 -3.84
C ARG A 135 33.15 18.38 -5.20
N VAL A 136 31.85 18.08 -5.22
CA VAL A 136 31.07 17.97 -6.47
C VAL A 136 31.00 19.32 -7.19
N ASN A 137 30.71 20.39 -6.46
CA ASN A 137 30.63 21.74 -7.00
C ASN A 137 31.99 22.19 -7.56
N ALA A 138 33.07 21.99 -6.83
CA ALA A 138 34.43 22.31 -7.26
C ALA A 138 34.83 21.55 -8.54
N TYR A 139 34.46 20.27 -8.65
CA TYR A 139 34.66 19.50 -9.88
C TYR A 139 33.93 20.12 -11.07
N PHE A 140 32.63 20.46 -10.92
CA PHE A 140 31.84 21.04 -12.01
C PHE A 140 32.25 22.48 -12.35
N GLN A 141 32.72 23.26 -11.38
CA GLN A 141 33.31 24.58 -11.64
C GLN A 141 34.58 24.44 -12.47
N ARG A 142 35.50 23.56 -12.07
CA ARG A 142 36.74 23.30 -12.80
C ARG A 142 36.47 22.78 -14.22
N LEU A 143 35.52 21.86 -14.36
CA LEU A 143 35.07 21.38 -15.66
C LEU A 143 34.50 22.52 -16.51
N SER A 144 33.71 23.42 -15.93
CA SER A 144 33.17 24.59 -16.63
C SER A 144 34.27 25.54 -17.11
N THR A 145 35.33 25.74 -16.32
CA THR A 145 36.49 26.55 -16.72
C THR A 145 37.21 25.94 -17.92
N ILE A 146 37.53 24.65 -17.87
CA ILE A 146 38.20 23.93 -18.97
C ILE A 146 37.37 23.98 -20.25
N LEU A 147 36.06 23.78 -20.16
CA LEU A 147 35.17 23.87 -21.33
C LEU A 147 35.20 25.26 -21.99
N ILE A 148 35.31 26.34 -21.20
CA ILE A 148 35.44 27.71 -21.70
C ILE A 148 36.80 27.93 -22.35
N GLU A 149 37.89 27.48 -21.72
CA GLU A 149 39.26 27.62 -22.22
C GLU A 149 39.45 26.89 -23.55
N GLU A 150 38.92 25.68 -23.67
CA GLU A 150 39.03 24.84 -24.88
C GLU A 150 37.98 25.19 -25.94
N GLY A 151 37.14 26.21 -25.71
CA GLY A 151 36.09 26.64 -26.65
C GLY A 151 35.01 25.58 -26.91
N ILE A 152 34.85 24.60 -26.01
CA ILE A 152 33.89 23.51 -26.16
C ILE A 152 32.50 24.02 -25.77
N PRO A 153 31.51 24.04 -26.69
CA PRO A 153 30.17 24.52 -26.37
C PRO A 153 29.53 23.63 -25.32
N LYS A 154 28.94 24.22 -24.27
CA LYS A 154 28.04 23.49 -23.37
C LYS A 154 26.94 22.85 -24.21
N ALA A 155 26.84 21.52 -24.18
CA ALA A 155 25.77 20.81 -24.86
C ALA A 155 24.43 21.40 -24.42
N ARG A 156 23.57 21.77 -25.39
CA ARG A 156 22.20 22.22 -25.11
C ARG A 156 21.46 21.08 -24.44
N THR A 157 21.38 21.11 -23.12
CA THR A 157 20.40 20.33 -22.38
C THR A 157 19.03 20.94 -22.65
N HIS A 158 18.37 20.45 -23.70
CA HIS A 158 16.95 20.70 -23.93
C HIS A 158 16.14 19.94 -22.87
N TYR A 159 16.07 20.51 -21.67
CA TYR A 159 15.02 20.19 -20.70
C TYR A 159 14.14 21.43 -20.57
N THR A 160 13.19 21.55 -21.49
CA THR A 160 12.00 22.39 -21.30
C THR A 160 11.01 21.60 -20.46
N GLY A 161 10.68 22.12 -19.28
CA GLY A 161 9.55 21.67 -18.46
C GLY A 161 8.21 22.13 -19.01
#